data_AF-A0A0X3BQ47-F1
#
_entry.id   AF-A0A0X3BQ47-F1
#
_cell.length_a   1.000
_cell.length_b   1.000
_cell.length_c   1.000
_cell.angle_alpha   90.00
_cell.angle_beta   90.00
_cell.angle_gamma   90.00
#
_symmetry.space_group_name_H-M   'P 1'
#
loop_
_entity.id
_entity.type
_entity.pdbx_description
1 polymer ?
#
loop_
_entity_poly.entity_id
_entity_poly.type
_entity_poly.pdbx_seq_one_letter_code
_entity_poly.pdbx_strand_id
1 'polypeptide(L)'
;MQENSLDQQIQAVRQCISELTREAPADPRDLLRAAENLAAAATRVEEERQQLRDLIWSSPDAFVATDAGGRIIDANPAAASLLGSRCRATLLAACCHPDAQPDIARMLADLRAGHPPCGVLSPRRAT
;
A
#
# COMPACT_ATOMS: atom_id res chain seq x y z
N MET A 1 54.34 36.65 20.95
CA MET A 1 52.96 37.02 21.35
C MET A 1 51.96 36.66 20.24
N GLN A 2 51.88 35.39 19.79
CA GLN A 2 50.94 34.95 18.74
C GLN A 2 50.10 33.72 19.13
N GLU A 3 50.44 33.02 20.22
CA GLU A 3 49.74 31.79 20.65
C GLU A 3 48.28 32.04 21.09
N ASN A 4 47.98 33.21 21.65
CA ASN A 4 46.66 33.52 22.20
C ASN A 4 45.53 33.61 21.15
N SER A 5 45.88 33.88 19.87
CA SER A 5 44.90 33.96 18.78
C SER A 5 44.48 32.59 18.24
N LEU A 6 45.34 31.59 18.36
CA LEU A 6 45.10 30.24 17.85
C LEU A 6 44.22 29.45 18.83
N ASP A 7 44.46 29.61 20.14
CA ASP A 7 43.59 29.07 21.17
C ASP A 7 42.18 29.68 21.13
N GLN A 8 42.06 31.00 20.89
CA GLN A 8 40.75 31.65 20.70
C GLN A 8 40.00 31.08 19.49
N GLN A 9 40.68 30.83 18.37
CA GLN A 9 40.06 30.22 17.19
C GLN A 9 39.63 28.76 17.45
N ILE A 10 40.45 27.98 18.14
CA ILE A 10 40.12 26.60 18.53
C ILE A 10 38.92 26.58 19.48
N GLN A 11 38.84 27.50 20.44
CA GLN A 11 37.71 27.62 21.35
C GLN A 11 36.42 28.04 20.63
N ALA A 12 36.49 29.00 19.71
CA ALA A 12 35.35 29.43 18.91
C ALA A 12 34.79 28.29 18.04
N VAL A 13 35.66 27.49 17.41
CA VAL A 13 35.25 26.33 16.61
C VAL A 13 34.62 25.25 17.50
N ARG A 14 35.19 24.96 18.67
CA ARG A 14 34.61 24.02 19.64
C ARG A 14 33.22 24.47 20.09
N GLN A 15 33.04 25.75 20.36
CA GLN A 15 31.77 26.32 20.78
C GLN A 15 30.73 26.23 19.65
N CYS A 16 31.11 26.60 18.42
CA CYS A 16 30.25 26.51 17.24
C CYS A 16 29.81 25.06 16.94
N ILE A 17 30.73 24.09 17.04
CA ILE A 17 30.40 22.67 16.90
C ILE A 17 29.43 22.22 18.00
N SER A 18 29.61 22.67 19.25
CA SER A 18 28.71 22.33 20.37
C SER A 18 27.31 22.91 20.22
N GLU A 19 27.18 24.06 19.55
CA GLU A 19 25.90 24.70 19.27
C GLU A 19 25.19 24.01 18.10
N LEU A 20 25.92 23.67 17.03
CA LEU A 20 25.40 22.93 15.87
C LEU A 20 24.98 21.49 16.19
N THR A 21 25.67 20.83 17.11
CA THR A 21 25.32 19.46 17.55
C THR A 21 24.19 19.43 18.57
N ARG A 22 23.75 20.58 19.11
CA ARG A 22 22.65 20.66 20.08
C ARG A 22 21.28 20.35 19.46
N GLU A 23 21.16 20.42 18.13
CA GLU A 23 19.93 20.11 17.38
C GLU A 23 19.83 18.64 16.93
N ALA A 24 20.84 17.81 17.17
CA ALA A 24 20.73 16.36 16.96
C ALA A 24 21.52 15.61 18.05
N PRO A 25 20.80 14.87 18.91
CA PRO A 25 20.74 13.45 18.60
C PRO A 25 19.37 12.87 18.93
N ALA A 26 18.74 12.24 17.94
CA ALA A 26 18.02 11.02 18.29
C ALA A 26 19.12 10.05 18.78
N ASP A 27 19.04 9.60 20.04
CA ASP A 27 19.96 8.59 20.58
C ASP A 27 20.05 7.46 19.55
N PRO A 28 21.25 7.02 19.13
CA PRO A 28 21.39 5.86 18.23
C PRO A 28 20.52 4.67 18.66
N ARG A 29 20.27 4.51 19.98
CA ARG A 29 19.34 3.51 20.52
C ARG A 29 17.87 3.78 20.18
N ASP A 30 17.44 5.04 20.19
CA ASP A 30 16.08 5.43 19.79
C ASP A 30 15.85 5.24 18.30
N LEU A 31 16.84 5.56 17.46
CA LEU A 31 16.78 5.30 16.02
C LEU A 31 16.73 3.81 15.72
N LEU A 32 17.54 3.00 16.42
CA LEU A 32 17.53 1.55 16.26
C LEU A 32 16.17 0.96 16.66
N ARG A 33 15.63 1.38 17.81
CA ARG A 33 14.29 0.97 18.26
C ARG A 33 13.19 1.37 17.30
N ALA A 34 13.26 2.58 16.71
CA ALA A 34 12.31 3.02 15.71
C ALA A 34 12.40 2.18 14.42
N ALA A 35 13.62 1.85 13.97
CA ALA A 35 13.84 0.99 12.81
C ALA A 35 13.34 -0.44 13.06
N GLU A 36 13.59 -1.01 14.25
CA GLU A 36 13.08 -2.32 14.66
C GLU A 36 11.54 -2.35 14.69
N ASN A 37 10.92 -1.31 15.25
CA ASN A 37 9.47 -1.19 15.28
C ASN A 37 8.86 -1.07 13.88
N LEU A 38 9.50 -0.29 12.99
CA LEU A 38 9.06 -0.16 11.60
C LEU A 38 9.20 -1.50 10.86
N ALA A 39 10.31 -2.21 11.07
CA ALA A 39 10.55 -3.52 10.47
C ALA A 39 9.52 -4.55 10.96
N ALA A 40 9.24 -4.59 12.26
CA ALA A 40 8.21 -5.47 12.84
C ALA A 40 6.81 -5.15 12.30
N ALA A 41 6.47 -3.86 12.16
CA ALA A 41 5.20 -3.44 11.57
C ALA A 41 5.10 -3.83 10.09
N ALA A 42 6.17 -3.66 9.31
CA ALA A 42 6.22 -4.04 7.91
C ALA A 42 6.06 -5.55 7.73
N THR A 43 6.74 -6.36 8.53
CA THR A 43 6.60 -7.83 8.53
C THR A 43 5.17 -8.24 8.82
N ARG A 44 4.55 -7.65 9.85
CA ARG A 44 3.16 -7.97 10.22
C ARG A 44 2.17 -7.64 9.10
N VAL A 45 2.33 -6.49 8.44
CA VAL A 45 1.48 -6.13 7.29
C VAL A 45 1.66 -7.14 6.15
N GLU A 46 2.88 -7.58 5.88
CA GLU A 46 3.11 -8.56 4.82
C GLU A 46 2.56 -9.95 5.17
N GLU A 47 2.67 -10.37 6.44
CA GLU A 47 2.06 -11.61 6.94
C GLU A 47 0.53 -11.58 6.82
N GLU A 48 -0.11 -10.50 7.27
CA GLU A 48 -1.56 -10.31 7.14
C GLU A 48 -1.98 -10.30 5.65
N ARG A 49 -1.19 -9.63 4.79
CA ARG A 49 -1.43 -9.63 3.34
C ARG A 49 -1.28 -11.01 2.74
N GLN A 50 -0.30 -11.79 3.17
CA GLN A 50 -0.09 -13.16 2.69
C GLN A 50 -1.24 -14.06 3.14
N GLN A 51 -1.65 -13.99 4.41
CA GLN A 51 -2.80 -14.75 4.91
C GLN A 51 -4.07 -14.42 4.15
N LEU A 52 -4.34 -13.14 3.88
CA LEU A 52 -5.48 -12.73 3.06
C LEU A 52 -5.40 -13.29 1.64
N ARG A 53 -4.21 -13.22 1.02
CA ARG A 53 -3.99 -13.82 -0.31
C ARG A 53 -4.26 -15.31 -0.29
N ASP A 54 -3.72 -16.04 0.68
CA ASP A 54 -3.88 -17.49 0.79
C ASP A 54 -5.35 -17.89 1.01
N LEU A 55 -6.07 -17.14 1.86
CA LEU A 55 -7.51 -17.33 2.06
C LEU A 55 -8.29 -17.14 0.76
N ILE A 56 -8.04 -16.04 0.03
CA ILE A 56 -8.68 -15.78 -1.26
C ILE A 56 -8.31 -16.88 -2.28
N TRP A 57 -7.05 -17.32 -2.31
CA TRP A 57 -6.55 -18.28 -3.29
C TRP A 57 -7.08 -19.69 -3.05
N SER A 58 -7.30 -20.05 -1.78
CA SER A 58 -7.88 -21.33 -1.37
C SER A 58 -9.41 -21.36 -1.42
N SER A 59 -10.06 -20.19 -1.55
CA SER A 59 -11.51 -20.09 -1.57
C SER A 59 -12.11 -20.73 -2.83
N PRO A 60 -13.22 -21.49 -2.70
CA PRO A 60 -13.97 -22.00 -3.85
C PRO A 60 -14.71 -20.89 -4.62
N ASP A 61 -14.84 -19.69 -4.03
CA ASP A 61 -15.50 -18.57 -4.67
C ASP A 61 -14.59 -17.90 -5.71
N ALA A 62 -15.16 -17.57 -6.86
CA ALA A 62 -14.44 -16.88 -7.93
C ALA A 62 -14.15 -15.42 -7.54
N PHE A 63 -12.89 -15.13 -7.24
CA PHE A 63 -12.43 -13.78 -6.96
C PHE A 63 -11.67 -13.18 -8.15
N VAL A 64 -12.03 -11.95 -8.55
CA VAL A 64 -11.41 -11.22 -9.65
C VAL A 64 -11.18 -9.77 -9.23
N ALA A 65 -9.94 -9.30 -9.38
CA ALA A 65 -9.58 -7.90 -9.20
C ALA A 65 -9.52 -7.22 -10.58
N THR A 66 -10.17 -6.06 -10.72
CA THR A 66 -10.18 -5.28 -11.96
C THR A 66 -9.67 -3.87 -11.76
N ASP A 67 -9.15 -3.26 -12.83
CA ASP A 67 -8.86 -1.83 -12.88
C ASP A 67 -10.16 -1.01 -12.98
N ALA A 68 -10.05 0.31 -12.86
CA ALA A 68 -11.19 1.22 -13.04
C ALA A 68 -11.79 1.19 -14.46
N GLY A 69 -11.16 0.49 -15.41
CA GLY A 69 -11.69 0.21 -16.74
C GLY A 69 -12.23 -1.19 -16.94
N GLY A 70 -12.34 -2.00 -15.88
CA GLY A 70 -12.83 -3.36 -15.93
C GLY A 70 -11.85 -4.36 -16.56
N ARG A 71 -10.56 -4.02 -16.73
CA ARG A 71 -9.55 -5.02 -17.09
C ARG A 71 -9.19 -5.83 -15.86
N ILE A 72 -9.16 -7.14 -16.02
CA ILE A 72 -8.78 -8.06 -14.96
C ILE A 72 -7.26 -7.96 -14.72
N ILE A 73 -6.90 -7.50 -13.52
CA ILE A 73 -5.51 -7.41 -13.03
C ILE A 73 -5.11 -8.72 -12.38
N ASP A 74 -6.01 -9.32 -11.60
CA ASP A 74 -5.75 -10.54 -10.86
C ASP A 74 -7.02 -11.41 -10.77
N ALA A 75 -6.84 -12.73 -10.67
CA ALA A 75 -7.93 -13.68 -10.54
C ALA A 75 -7.45 -14.93 -9.79
N ASN A 76 -8.22 -15.38 -8.80
CA ASN A 76 -7.88 -16.62 -8.07
C ASN A 76 -8.05 -17.87 -8.98
N PRO A 77 -7.57 -19.05 -8.56
CA PRO A 77 -7.69 -20.28 -9.33
C PRO A 77 -9.13 -20.71 -9.60
N ALA A 78 -10.05 -20.47 -8.65
CA ALA A 78 -11.47 -20.74 -8.85
C ALA A 78 -12.05 -19.87 -9.97
N ALA A 79 -11.73 -18.57 -10.00
CA ALA A 79 -12.12 -17.66 -11.06
C ALA A 79 -11.48 -18.04 -12.41
N ALA A 80 -10.20 -18.41 -12.42
CA ALA A 80 -9.54 -18.92 -13.63
C ALA A 80 -10.18 -20.21 -14.15
N SER A 81 -10.67 -21.08 -13.25
CA SER A 81 -11.39 -22.30 -13.63
C SER A 81 -12.78 -22.00 -14.18
N LEU A 82 -13.47 -21.00 -13.63
CA LEU A 82 -14.85 -20.63 -13.98
C LEU A 82 -14.92 -19.81 -15.28
N LEU A 83 -14.01 -18.85 -15.44
CA LEU A 83 -13.96 -17.92 -16.59
C LEU A 83 -12.96 -18.40 -17.67
N GLY A 84 -12.16 -19.41 -17.36
CA GLY A 84 -11.18 -20.03 -18.26
C GLY A 84 -9.88 -19.24 -18.43
N SER A 85 -9.02 -19.72 -19.33
CA SER A 85 -7.66 -19.18 -19.59
C SER A 85 -7.63 -17.73 -20.12
N ARG A 86 -8.80 -17.12 -20.40
CA ARG A 86 -8.91 -15.75 -20.90
C ARG A 86 -8.98 -14.69 -19.80
N CYS A 87 -8.94 -15.05 -18.51
CA CYS A 87 -9.05 -14.08 -17.41
C CYS A 87 -8.00 -12.98 -17.44
N ARG A 88 -6.75 -13.28 -17.77
CA ARG A 88 -5.67 -12.32 -17.56
C ARG A 88 -5.64 -11.28 -18.68
N ALA A 89 -5.69 -9.99 -18.31
CA ALA A 89 -5.67 -8.85 -19.24
C ALA A 89 -6.89 -8.71 -20.19
N THR A 90 -7.95 -9.49 -19.97
CA THR A 90 -9.24 -9.35 -20.68
C THR A 90 -10.18 -8.44 -19.88
N LEU A 91 -11.17 -7.86 -20.57
CA LEU A 91 -12.22 -7.09 -19.92
C LEU A 91 -13.22 -8.03 -19.23
N LEU A 92 -13.59 -7.71 -17.99
CA LEU A 92 -14.58 -8.46 -17.22
C LEU A 92 -15.89 -8.63 -18.00
N ALA A 93 -16.35 -7.57 -18.69
CA ALA A 93 -17.56 -7.61 -19.51
C ALA A 93 -17.51 -8.66 -20.64
N ALA A 94 -16.33 -8.96 -21.19
CA ALA A 94 -16.18 -9.96 -22.24
C ALA A 94 -16.27 -11.40 -21.71
N CYS A 95 -16.10 -11.59 -20.40
CA CYS A 95 -16.29 -12.87 -19.73
C CYS A 95 -17.75 -13.09 -19.28
N CYS A 96 -18.58 -12.03 -19.31
CA CYS A 96 -19.99 -12.07 -18.95
C CYS A 96 -20.89 -12.23 -20.18
N HIS A 97 -22.15 -12.59 -19.96
CA HIS A 97 -23.17 -12.66 -21.01
C HIS A 97 -23.31 -11.29 -21.72
N PRO A 98 -23.48 -11.23 -23.05
CA PRO A 98 -23.61 -9.98 -23.81
C PRO A 98 -24.69 -9.04 -23.25
N ASP A 99 -25.81 -9.59 -22.76
CA ASP A 99 -26.88 -8.79 -22.17
C ASP A 99 -26.48 -8.05 -20.88
N ALA A 100 -25.46 -8.54 -20.16
CA ALA A 100 -24.96 -7.91 -18.93
C ALA A 100 -23.83 -6.88 -19.18
N GLN A 101 -23.26 -6.85 -20.40
CA GLN A 101 -22.22 -5.90 -20.77
C GLN A 101 -22.59 -4.42 -20.60
N PRO A 102 -23.79 -3.95 -21.01
CA PRO A 102 -24.16 -2.54 -20.84
C PRO A 102 -24.26 -2.14 -19.37
N ASP A 103 -24.72 -3.04 -18.50
CA ASP A 103 -24.85 -2.77 -17.06
C ASP A 103 -23.47 -2.70 -16.38
N ILE A 104 -22.56 -3.61 -16.74
CA ILE A 104 -21.17 -3.57 -16.26
C ILE A 104 -20.48 -2.29 -16.75
N ALA A 105 -20.68 -1.90 -18.01
CA ALA A 105 -20.10 -0.68 -18.56
C ALA A 105 -20.63 0.58 -17.84
N ARG A 106 -21.94 0.62 -17.52
CA ARG A 106 -22.55 1.70 -16.72
C ARG A 106 -21.96 1.74 -15.32
N MET A 107 -21.88 0.60 -14.64
CA MET A 107 -21.27 0.50 -13.31
C MET A 107 -19.80 0.97 -13.28
N LEU A 108 -19.01 0.59 -14.29
CA LEU A 108 -17.62 1.04 -14.42
C LEU A 108 -17.53 2.55 -14.72
N ALA A 109 -18.46 3.10 -15.50
CA ALA A 109 -18.53 4.54 -15.75
C ALA A 109 -18.87 5.32 -14.47
N ASP A 110 -19.79 4.81 -13.65
CA ASP A 110 -20.15 5.41 -12.37
C ASP A 110 -18.97 5.39 -11.39
N LEU A 111 -18.24 4.27 -11.30
CA LEU A 111 -17.01 4.17 -10.52
C LEU A 111 -15.93 5.16 -10.95
N ARG A 112 -15.76 5.36 -12.27
CA ARG A 112 -14.83 6.36 -12.82
C ARG A 112 -15.24 7.79 -12.51
N ALA A 113 -16.55 8.06 -12.46
CA ALA A 113 -17.11 9.34 -12.07
C ALA A 113 -17.07 9.59 -10.55
N GLY A 114 -16.59 8.62 -9.76
CA GLY A 114 -16.51 8.72 -8.30
C GLY A 114 -17.84 8.43 -7.60
N HIS A 115 -18.85 7.92 -8.32
CA HIS A 115 -20.09 7.48 -7.71
C HIS A 115 -19.90 6.08 -7.13
N PRO A 116 -20.25 5.84 -5.84
CA PRO A 116 -20.21 4.49 -5.30
C PRO A 116 -21.22 3.62 -6.05
N PRO A 117 -20.89 2.35 -6.36
CA PRO A 117 -21.86 1.45 -6.97
C PRO A 117 -23.07 1.33 -6.05
N CYS A 118 -24.26 1.57 -6.58
CA CYS A 118 -25.50 1.31 -5.85
C CYS A 118 -25.59 -0.20 -5.58
N GLY A 119 -25.14 -0.65 -4.39
CA GLY A 119 -25.25 -2.04 -3.96
C GLY A 119 -24.09 -2.59 -3.13
N VAL A 120 -22.95 -1.89 -3.01
CA VAL A 120 -21.87 -2.38 -2.13
C VAL A 120 -22.24 -2.11 -0.69
N LEU A 121 -22.27 -3.17 0.13
CA LEU A 121 -22.48 -3.08 1.58
C LEU A 121 -21.61 -1.96 2.15
N SER A 122 -22.26 -0.89 2.61
CA SER A 122 -21.63 0.08 3.48
C SER A 122 -20.98 -0.67 4.64
N PRO A 123 -19.68 -0.46 4.96
CA PRO A 123 -19.14 -1.02 6.17
C PRO A 123 -19.94 -0.44 7.32
N ARG A 124 -20.63 -1.31 8.08
CA ARG A 124 -21.21 -0.93 9.36
C ARG A 124 -20.07 -0.32 10.16
N ARG A 125 -20.12 1.00 10.39
CA ARG A 125 -19.25 1.65 11.38
C ARG A 125 -19.49 0.90 12.69
N ALA A 126 -18.48 0.17 13.15
CA ALA A 126 -18.46 -0.36 14.49
C ALA A 126 -18.38 0.84 15.43
N THR A 127 -19.51 1.11 16.11
CA THR A 127 -19.58 1.95 17.31
C THR A 127 -18.91 1.25 18.47
#